data_AF-A0A348US31-F1
#
_entry.id   AF-A0A348US31-F1
#
_cell.length_a   1.000
_cell.length_b   1.000
_cell.length_c   1.000
_cell.angle_alpha   90.00
_cell.angle_beta   90.00
_cell.angle_gamma   90.00
#
_symmetry.space_group_name_H-M   'P 1'
#
loop_
_entity.id
_entity.type
_entity.pdbx_description
1 polymer ?
#
loop_
_entity_poly.entity_id
_entity_poly.type
_entity_poly.pdbx_seq_one_letter_code
_entity_poly.pdbx_strand_id
1 'polypeptide(L)'
;MNNLVSKGIQICAGFPGKDNRIFKMITANAGENNFLNQQIPRFNNLFLLTFSRDDTCLEYFLCSRDTGKQISKTLIVSHEVFSGSLYVSRFYPELYRQINCKYLSAACFYLMVHHAASAFQLFDKCRVNLETDKAVFLKFYARLQDFNFYIRYGRPVDKVYLTGNYQKNLLYTDLVRPNV
;
A
#
# COMPACT_ATOMS: atom_id res chain seq x y z
N MET A 1 55.45 26.11 6.43
CA MET A 1 55.77 26.83 5.18
C MET A 1 54.88 26.26 4.08
N ASN A 2 54.00 27.13 3.52
CA ASN A 2 53.60 27.31 2.11
C ASN A 2 53.26 26.03 1.29
N ASN A 3 52.20 25.88 0.48
CA ASN A 3 51.30 26.78 -0.26
C ASN A 3 50.14 25.91 -0.83
N LEU A 4 48.87 26.31 -0.76
CA LEU A 4 48.05 26.96 -1.81
C LEU A 4 47.75 26.17 -3.11
N VAL A 5 46.45 25.83 -3.27
CA VAL A 5 45.57 26.09 -4.44
C VAL A 5 45.67 25.21 -5.70
N SER A 6 44.54 24.58 -6.09
CA SER A 6 43.73 24.93 -7.30
C SER A 6 42.83 23.74 -7.71
N LYS A 7 41.51 23.82 -7.54
CA LYS A 7 40.49 24.06 -8.60
C LYS A 7 40.69 23.32 -9.93
N GLY A 8 39.72 22.46 -10.25
CA GLY A 8 39.42 21.99 -11.59
C GLY A 8 37.99 21.44 -11.66
N ILE A 9 37.04 22.28 -12.09
CA ILE A 9 35.72 21.85 -12.58
C ILE A 9 35.89 21.57 -14.07
N GLN A 10 35.34 20.46 -14.58
CA GLN A 10 35.06 20.33 -16.01
C GLN A 10 33.67 19.74 -16.26
N ILE A 11 33.02 20.36 -17.25
CA ILE A 11 31.60 20.40 -17.56
C ILE A 11 31.20 19.26 -18.53
N CYS A 12 29.93 18.89 -18.44
CA CYS A 12 29.13 17.95 -19.24
C CYS A 12 29.36 17.91 -20.75
N ALA A 13 29.22 16.72 -21.37
CA ALA A 13 28.25 16.42 -22.45
C ALA A 13 28.33 14.95 -22.90
N GLY A 14 27.17 14.32 -23.14
CA GLY A 14 27.06 13.11 -23.98
C GLY A 14 26.20 11.97 -23.42
N PHE A 15 24.88 12.03 -23.62
CA PHE A 15 24.10 10.82 -23.94
C PHE A 15 24.22 10.61 -25.46
N PRO A 16 24.40 9.38 -26.00
CA PRO A 16 23.36 8.34 -25.92
C PRO A 16 23.88 6.89 -25.84
N GLY A 17 23.03 5.95 -25.41
CA GLY A 17 23.25 4.52 -25.65
C GLY A 17 22.76 3.58 -24.55
N LYS A 18 21.59 2.99 -24.82
CA LYS A 18 21.09 1.65 -24.44
C LYS A 18 21.72 0.86 -23.28
N ASP A 19 20.81 0.34 -22.46
CA ASP A 19 20.87 -0.96 -21.79
C ASP A 19 21.91 -1.17 -20.68
N ASN A 20 21.55 -0.73 -19.47
CA ASN A 20 21.58 -1.54 -18.23
C ASN A 20 21.27 -0.64 -17.03
N ARG A 21 19.99 -0.48 -16.69
CA ARG A 21 19.63 0.01 -15.35
C ARG A 21 19.61 -1.17 -14.40
N ILE A 22 20.81 -1.49 -13.91
CA ILE A 22 21.01 -2.06 -12.58
C ILE A 22 20.14 -1.23 -11.64
N PHE A 23 19.10 -1.84 -11.10
CA PHE A 23 18.28 -1.27 -10.04
C PHE A 23 19.23 -0.97 -8.88
N LYS A 24 19.59 0.31 -8.74
CA LYS A 24 20.21 0.82 -7.52
C LYS A 24 19.21 0.56 -6.41
N MET A 25 19.47 -0.46 -5.59
CA MET A 25 18.90 -0.56 -4.26
C MET A 25 19.23 0.76 -3.56
N ILE A 26 18.23 1.63 -3.46
CA ILE A 26 18.27 2.71 -2.50
C ILE A 26 18.04 2.03 -1.17
N THR A 27 19.12 1.87 -0.41
CA THR A 27 19.07 1.51 1.00
C THR A 27 18.17 2.53 1.69
N ALA A 28 16.99 2.09 2.11
CA ALA A 28 16.05 2.91 2.87
C ALA A 28 16.73 3.30 4.20
N ASN A 29 17.06 4.57 4.33
CA ASN A 29 17.43 5.16 5.62
C ASN A 29 16.17 5.25 6.48
N ALA A 30 16.32 4.95 7.78
CA ALA A 30 15.30 4.90 8.81
C ALA A 30 14.49 6.22 8.98
N GLY A 31 13.59 6.49 8.03
CA GLY A 31 12.64 7.62 8.04
C GLY A 31 11.23 7.23 7.56
N GLU A 32 10.99 5.96 7.23
CA GLU A 32 9.76 5.49 6.57
C GLU A 32 8.52 5.43 7.48
N ASN A 33 8.69 5.39 8.81
CA ASN A 33 7.56 5.43 9.76
C ASN A 33 6.85 6.81 9.86
N ASN A 34 7.34 7.87 9.20
CA ASN A 34 6.71 9.20 9.31
C ASN A 34 5.39 9.30 8.52
N PHE A 35 5.25 8.57 7.40
CA PHE A 35 4.07 8.67 6.55
C PHE A 35 2.82 8.08 7.22
N LEU A 36 2.88 6.81 7.62
CA LEU A 36 1.73 6.13 8.24
C LEU A 36 1.34 6.78 9.57
N ASN A 37 2.31 7.22 10.37
CA ASN A 37 2.08 7.94 11.62
C ASN A 37 1.34 9.26 11.43
N GLN A 38 1.43 9.89 10.25
CA GLN A 38 0.66 11.09 9.93
C GLN A 38 -0.69 10.76 9.28
N GLN A 39 -0.72 9.83 8.33
CA GLN A 39 -1.92 9.59 7.51
C GLN A 39 -2.95 8.72 8.22
N ILE A 40 -2.55 7.79 9.09
CA ILE A 40 -3.50 6.93 9.82
C ILE A 40 -4.33 7.74 10.82
N PRO A 41 -3.76 8.59 11.69
CA PRO A 41 -4.57 9.44 12.57
C PRO A 41 -5.49 10.36 11.77
N ARG A 42 -4.98 10.96 10.69
CA ARG A 42 -5.78 11.80 9.81
C ARG A 42 -6.94 11.04 9.16
N PHE A 43 -6.68 9.82 8.69
CA PHE A 43 -7.73 8.94 8.16
C PHE A 43 -8.77 8.65 9.24
N ASN A 44 -8.34 8.26 10.44
CA ASN A 44 -9.24 7.93 11.54
C ASN A 44 -10.05 9.13 12.06
N ASN A 45 -9.56 10.35 11.94
CA ASN A 45 -10.34 11.54 12.30
C ASN A 45 -11.50 11.80 11.33
N LEU A 46 -11.33 11.43 10.05
CA LEU A 46 -12.30 11.71 9.00
C LEU A 46 -13.23 10.52 8.72
N PHE A 47 -12.73 9.30 8.89
CA PHE A 47 -13.42 8.09 8.49
C PHE A 47 -13.42 7.04 9.60
N LEU A 48 -14.45 6.23 9.57
CA LEU A 48 -14.59 5.02 10.36
C LEU A 48 -14.50 3.83 9.40
N LEU A 49 -13.55 2.94 9.64
CA LEU A 49 -13.43 1.68 8.91
C LEU A 49 -14.04 0.56 9.78
N THR A 50 -15.14 -0.02 9.33
CA THR A 50 -15.74 -1.19 9.96
C THR A 50 -15.56 -2.44 9.13
N PHE A 51 -15.81 -3.62 9.70
CA PHE A 51 -15.74 -4.89 8.99
C PHE A 51 -16.82 -5.88 9.42
N SER A 52 -17.24 -6.75 8.51
CA SER A 52 -17.87 -8.03 8.82
C SER A 52 -16.93 -9.17 8.41
N ARG A 53 -17.09 -10.32 9.07
CA ARG A 53 -16.33 -11.53 8.77
C ARG A 53 -17.28 -12.65 8.41
N ASP A 54 -16.98 -13.32 7.31
CA ASP A 54 -17.61 -14.58 6.90
C ASP A 54 -16.50 -15.61 6.63
N ASP A 55 -16.27 -16.49 7.60
CA ASP A 55 -15.22 -17.52 7.60
C ASP A 55 -13.82 -17.01 7.18
N THR A 56 -13.46 -17.21 5.92
CA THR A 56 -12.19 -16.84 5.27
C THR A 56 -12.26 -15.52 4.52
N CYS A 57 -13.33 -14.75 4.68
CA CYS A 57 -13.58 -13.49 4.01
C CYS A 57 -13.82 -12.37 5.02
N LEU A 58 -13.21 -11.21 4.78
CA LEU A 58 -13.46 -9.96 5.49
C LEU A 58 -13.98 -8.93 4.50
N GLU A 59 -15.20 -8.44 4.75
CA GLU A 59 -15.76 -7.30 4.04
C GLU A 59 -15.62 -6.06 4.92
N TYR A 60 -15.10 -4.98 4.35
CA TYR A 60 -14.88 -3.71 5.04
C TYR A 60 -15.80 -2.63 4.48
N PHE A 61 -16.22 -1.75 5.37
CA PHE A 61 -17.11 -0.63 5.08
C PHE A 61 -16.46 0.65 5.60
N LEU A 62 -16.34 1.64 4.71
CA LEU A 62 -15.79 2.95 5.05
C LEU A 62 -16.93 3.95 5.18
N CYS A 63 -17.07 4.54 6.36
CA CYS A 63 -18.05 5.57 6.65
C CYS A 63 -17.39 6.92 6.90
N SER A 64 -18.00 7.99 6.43
CA SER A 64 -17.63 9.35 6.86
C SER A 64 -18.02 9.52 8.31
N ARG A 65 -17.11 10.04 9.15
CA ARG A 65 -17.44 10.38 10.54
C ARG A 65 -18.32 11.63 10.67
N ASP A 66 -18.18 12.55 9.73
CA ASP A 66 -18.97 13.78 9.70
C ASP A 66 -20.44 13.51 9.40
N THR A 67 -20.71 12.68 8.38
CA THR A 67 -22.08 12.43 7.90
C THR A 67 -22.67 11.10 8.33
N GLY A 68 -21.85 10.19 8.88
CA GLY A 68 -22.23 8.80 9.18
C GLY A 68 -22.47 7.93 7.94
N LYS A 69 -22.42 8.49 6.73
CA LYS A 69 -22.74 7.77 5.50
C LYS A 69 -21.58 6.88 5.06
N GLN A 70 -21.91 5.68 4.61
CA GLN A 70 -20.97 4.81 3.92
C GLN A 70 -20.57 5.44 2.58
N ILE A 71 -19.26 5.47 2.31
CA ILE A 71 -18.70 6.04 1.08
C ILE A 71 -17.99 5.00 0.19
N SER A 72 -17.51 3.90 0.75
CA SER A 72 -16.83 2.85 -0.05
C SER A 72 -17.82 1.94 -0.78
N LYS A 73 -17.37 1.42 -1.92
CA LYS A 73 -17.99 0.25 -2.56
C LYS A 73 -17.19 -0.98 -2.16
N THR A 74 -17.84 -1.89 -1.43
CA THR A 74 -17.39 -3.23 -1.01
C THR A 74 -15.87 -3.45 -1.08
N LEU A 75 -15.21 -3.31 0.06
CA LEU A 75 -13.78 -3.55 0.22
C LEU A 75 -13.60 -4.99 0.74
N ILE A 76 -12.95 -5.88 0.01
CA ILE A 76 -12.91 -7.30 0.36
C ILE A 76 -11.47 -7.80 0.42
N VAL A 77 -11.16 -8.50 1.51
CA VAL A 77 -9.93 -9.28 1.69
C VAL A 77 -10.30 -10.69 2.10
N SER A 78 -9.73 -11.68 1.42
CA SER A 78 -9.94 -13.10 1.71
C SER A 78 -8.63 -13.75 2.11
N HIS A 79 -8.73 -14.79 2.95
CA HIS A 79 -7.63 -15.67 3.29
C HIS A 79 -7.60 -16.85 2.32
N GLU A 80 -6.52 -16.96 1.55
CA GLU A 80 -6.27 -18.13 0.73
C GLU A 80 -5.60 -19.22 1.58
N VAL A 81 -6.43 -20.07 2.18
CA VAL A 81 -6.04 -21.08 3.19
C VAL A 81 -4.91 -21.99 2.72
N PHE A 82 -4.94 -22.43 1.45
CA PHE A 82 -3.93 -23.34 0.92
C PHE A 82 -2.54 -22.71 0.77
N SER A 83 -2.48 -21.40 0.49
CA SER A 83 -1.22 -20.68 0.27
C SER A 83 -0.77 -19.89 1.50
N GLY A 84 -1.62 -19.78 2.54
CA GLY A 84 -1.38 -18.96 3.71
C GLY A 84 -1.21 -17.47 3.36
N SER A 85 -1.94 -17.00 2.34
CA SER A 85 -1.81 -15.63 1.82
C SER A 85 -3.11 -14.84 1.91
N LEU A 86 -2.98 -13.52 1.83
CA LEU A 86 -4.13 -12.64 1.65
C LEU A 86 -4.39 -12.41 0.17
N TYR A 87 -5.66 -12.40 -0.20
CA TYR A 87 -6.11 -11.97 -1.50
C TYR A 87 -7.05 -10.76 -1.35
N VAL A 88 -6.66 -9.61 -1.90
CA VAL A 88 -7.50 -8.40 -1.91
C VAL A 88 -8.39 -8.44 -3.14
N SER A 89 -9.59 -8.98 -2.97
CA SER A 89 -10.57 -9.16 -4.05
C SER A 89 -11.12 -7.84 -4.58
N ARG A 90 -11.34 -6.85 -3.71
CA ARG A 90 -11.87 -5.53 -4.08
C ARG A 90 -11.28 -4.43 -3.20
N PHE A 91 -10.80 -3.37 -3.84
CA PHE A 91 -10.29 -2.19 -3.15
C PHE A 91 -10.69 -0.89 -3.85
N TYR A 92 -11.94 -0.45 -3.61
CA TYR A 92 -12.51 0.77 -4.15
C TYR A 92 -13.01 1.68 -3.01
N PRO A 93 -12.09 2.32 -2.26
CA PRO A 93 -12.47 3.11 -1.08
C PRO A 93 -13.18 4.42 -1.43
N GLU A 94 -13.26 4.80 -2.71
CA GLU A 94 -13.91 6.03 -3.21
C GLU A 94 -13.39 7.34 -2.58
N LEU A 95 -12.25 7.28 -1.88
CA LEU A 95 -11.62 8.39 -1.17
C LEU A 95 -11.12 9.51 -2.10
N TYR A 96 -10.89 9.22 -3.38
CA TYR A 96 -10.48 10.24 -4.36
C TYR A 96 -11.51 11.37 -4.51
N ARG A 97 -12.76 11.15 -4.10
CA ARG A 97 -13.84 12.16 -4.11
C ARG A 97 -13.72 13.19 -2.98
N GLN A 98 -12.84 12.95 -2.02
CA GLN A 98 -12.67 13.78 -0.83
C GLN A 98 -11.55 14.81 -1.02
N ILE A 99 -11.67 15.96 -0.35
CA ILE A 99 -10.65 17.01 -0.42
C ILE A 99 -9.35 16.54 0.27
N ASN A 100 -8.19 16.84 -0.32
CA ASN A 100 -6.87 16.50 0.22
C ASN A 100 -6.67 14.99 0.54
N CYS A 101 -7.23 14.13 -0.29
CA CYS A 101 -7.33 12.67 -0.08
C CYS A 101 -6.16 11.83 -0.61
N LYS A 102 -5.15 12.46 -1.22
CA LYS A 102 -4.08 11.81 -2.01
C LYS A 102 -3.47 10.57 -1.37
N TYR A 103 -3.40 10.54 -0.05
CA TYR A 103 -2.74 9.49 0.73
C TYR A 103 -3.70 8.63 1.57
N LEU A 104 -4.98 8.96 1.59
CA LEU A 104 -5.96 8.29 2.45
C LEU A 104 -6.33 6.90 1.92
N SER A 105 -6.30 6.68 0.61
CA SER A 105 -6.40 5.34 0.04
C SER A 105 -5.23 4.45 0.46
N ALA A 106 -4.01 4.99 0.56
CA ALA A 106 -2.89 4.21 1.08
C ALA A 106 -3.13 3.85 2.55
N ALA A 107 -3.45 4.83 3.40
CA ALA A 107 -3.75 4.57 4.81
C ALA A 107 -4.86 3.51 5.01
N CYS A 108 -5.93 3.59 4.22
CA CYS A 108 -7.01 2.59 4.21
C CYS A 108 -6.51 1.19 3.82
N PHE A 109 -5.68 1.09 2.78
CA PHE A 109 -5.12 -0.17 2.33
C PHE A 109 -4.26 -0.82 3.42
N TYR A 110 -3.39 -0.04 4.07
CA TYR A 110 -2.57 -0.53 5.18
C TYR A 110 -3.44 -1.04 6.32
N LEU A 111 -4.41 -0.25 6.80
CA LEU A 111 -5.30 -0.67 7.88
C LEU A 111 -6.02 -1.99 7.54
N MET A 112 -6.55 -2.12 6.33
CA MET A 112 -7.22 -3.35 5.89
C MET A 112 -6.28 -4.55 5.87
N VAL A 113 -5.09 -4.43 5.30
CA VAL A 113 -4.16 -5.57 5.17
C VAL A 113 -3.61 -6.00 6.52
N HIS A 114 -3.22 -5.05 7.38
CA HIS A 114 -2.74 -5.33 8.74
C HIS A 114 -3.84 -5.96 9.59
N HIS A 115 -5.07 -5.42 9.53
CA HIS A 115 -6.21 -6.00 10.22
C HIS A 115 -6.52 -7.42 9.72
N ALA A 116 -6.57 -7.64 8.40
CA ALA A 116 -6.84 -8.96 7.83
C ALA A 116 -5.79 -10.00 8.23
N ALA A 117 -4.50 -9.64 8.16
CA ALA A 117 -3.42 -10.52 8.58
C ALA A 117 -3.56 -10.91 10.06
N SER A 118 -3.92 -9.95 10.92
CA SER A 118 -4.17 -10.20 12.34
C SER A 118 -5.42 -11.07 12.57
N ALA A 119 -6.54 -10.76 11.91
CA ALA A 119 -7.81 -11.44 12.08
C ALA A 119 -7.77 -12.90 11.61
N PHE A 120 -6.95 -13.21 10.60
CA PHE A 120 -6.69 -14.56 10.12
C PHE A 120 -5.48 -15.23 10.77
N GLN A 121 -4.84 -14.59 11.75
CA GLN A 121 -3.66 -15.10 12.46
C GLN A 121 -2.51 -15.50 11.52
N LEU A 122 -2.33 -14.74 10.45
CA LEU A 122 -1.24 -15.00 9.50
C LEU A 122 0.10 -14.61 10.11
N PHE A 123 1.08 -15.50 9.96
CA PHE A 123 2.44 -15.27 10.41
C PHE A 123 3.12 -14.14 9.62
N ASP A 124 4.20 -13.63 10.21
CA ASP A 124 5.09 -12.70 9.52
C ASP A 124 5.54 -13.25 8.16
N LYS A 125 5.60 -12.37 7.16
CA LYS A 125 5.98 -12.69 5.76
C LYS A 125 4.93 -13.42 4.92
N CYS A 126 3.64 -13.33 5.28
CA CYS A 126 2.58 -13.78 4.37
C CYS A 126 2.58 -12.97 3.06
N ARG A 127 2.03 -13.54 1.98
CA ARG A 127 1.89 -12.82 0.71
C ARG A 127 0.59 -12.02 0.69
N VAL A 128 0.62 -10.90 -0.01
CA VAL A 128 -0.58 -10.12 -0.36
C VAL A 128 -0.70 -10.16 -1.87
N ASN A 129 -1.81 -10.71 -2.35
CA ASN A 129 -2.09 -10.91 -3.75
C ASN A 129 -3.31 -10.09 -4.15
N LEU A 130 -3.33 -9.55 -5.36
CA LEU A 130 -4.51 -8.86 -5.91
C LEU A 130 -4.44 -8.71 -7.42
N GLU A 131 -5.59 -8.49 -8.05
CA GLU A 131 -5.68 -8.12 -9.47
C GLU A 131 -6.08 -6.66 -9.63
N THR A 132 -5.42 -5.97 -10.56
CA THR A 132 -5.69 -4.56 -10.84
C THR A 132 -5.30 -4.20 -12.27
N ASP A 133 -5.63 -3.00 -12.72
CA ASP A 133 -5.17 -2.50 -14.01
C ASP A 133 -3.68 -2.12 -13.94
N LYS A 134 -2.94 -2.36 -15.02
CA LYS A 134 -1.50 -2.02 -15.10
C LYS A 134 -1.23 -0.54 -14.77
N ALA A 135 -2.12 0.36 -15.18
CA ALA A 135 -2.02 1.78 -14.87
C ALA A 135 -2.19 2.09 -13.37
N VAL A 136 -3.09 1.38 -12.69
CA VAL A 136 -3.30 1.51 -11.23
C VAL A 136 -2.10 0.97 -10.48
N PHE A 137 -1.53 -0.17 -10.91
CA PHE A 137 -0.28 -0.68 -10.34
C PHE A 137 0.83 0.39 -10.37
N LEU A 138 1.13 0.96 -11.54
CA LEU A 138 2.21 1.94 -11.69
C LEU A 138 1.99 3.23 -10.88
N LYS A 139 0.74 3.65 -10.69
CA LYS A 139 0.40 4.90 -10.01
C LYS A 139 0.22 4.75 -8.50
N PHE A 140 -0.20 3.58 -8.03
CA PHE A 140 -0.58 3.33 -6.63
C PHE A 140 0.25 2.21 -6.01
N TYR A 141 0.02 0.95 -6.40
CA TYR A 141 0.61 -0.21 -5.71
C TYR A 141 2.15 -0.26 -5.77
N ALA A 142 2.76 0.15 -6.89
CA ALA A 142 4.21 0.22 -7.03
C ALA A 142 4.87 1.25 -6.09
N ARG A 143 4.08 2.15 -5.49
CA ARG A 143 4.55 3.17 -4.54
C ARG A 143 4.42 2.74 -3.08
N LEU A 144 3.75 1.62 -2.80
CA LEU A 144 3.61 1.09 -1.44
C LEU A 144 4.82 0.21 -1.13
N GLN A 145 5.94 0.86 -0.79
CA GLN A 145 7.26 0.20 -0.67
C GLN A 145 7.29 -0.88 0.40
N ASP A 146 6.53 -0.73 1.49
CA ASP A 146 6.47 -1.75 2.56
C ASP A 146 5.99 -3.11 2.05
N PHE A 147 5.14 -3.12 1.03
CA PHE A 147 4.63 -4.36 0.44
C PHE A 147 5.50 -4.90 -0.71
N ASN A 148 6.37 -4.07 -1.29
CA ASN A 148 7.21 -4.43 -2.43
C ASN A 148 6.44 -5.16 -3.56
N PHE A 149 5.28 -4.65 -3.94
CA PHE A 149 4.44 -5.26 -4.98
C PHE A 149 5.16 -5.34 -6.33
N TYR A 150 5.06 -6.50 -6.98
CA TYR A 150 5.50 -6.73 -8.36
C TYR A 150 4.43 -7.48 -9.15
N ILE A 151 4.48 -7.32 -10.48
CA ILE A 151 3.59 -8.05 -11.39
C ILE A 151 4.11 -9.49 -11.49
N ARG A 152 3.29 -10.45 -11.06
CA ARG A 152 3.62 -11.88 -11.17
C ARG A 152 3.31 -12.41 -12.58
N TYR A 153 2.19 -11.99 -13.15
CA TYR A 153 1.81 -12.27 -14.53
C TYR A 153 0.76 -11.27 -15.03
N GLY A 154 0.69 -11.12 -16.36
CA GLY A 154 -0.36 -10.35 -17.03
C GLY A 154 -1.69 -11.09 -17.05
N ARG A 155 -2.78 -10.33 -17.20
CA ARG A 155 -4.15 -10.82 -17.41
C ARG A 155 -4.73 -10.12 -18.65
N PRO A 156 -5.81 -10.66 -19.26
CA PRO A 156 -6.50 -10.00 -20.36
C PRO A 156 -6.97 -8.58 -19.99
N VAL A 157 -7.14 -7.73 -21.01
CA VAL A 157 -7.68 -6.36 -20.87
C VAL A 157 -6.82 -5.47 -19.96
N ASP A 158 -5.50 -5.47 -20.18
CA ASP A 158 -4.51 -4.65 -19.44
C ASP A 158 -4.51 -4.82 -17.91
N LYS A 159 -5.10 -5.92 -17.43
CA LYS A 159 -5.04 -6.32 -16.02
C LYS A 159 -3.73 -7.02 -15.71
N VAL A 160 -3.35 -6.96 -14.44
CA VAL A 160 -2.15 -7.60 -13.90
C VAL A 160 -2.48 -8.26 -12.57
N TYR A 161 -1.88 -9.42 -12.34
CA TYR A 161 -1.87 -10.03 -11.01
C TYR A 161 -0.61 -9.59 -10.28
N LEU A 162 -0.80 -9.01 -9.11
CA LEU A 162 0.26 -8.52 -8.25
C LEU A 162 0.48 -9.48 -7.08
N THR A 163 1.73 -9.62 -6.70
CA THR A 163 2.14 -10.24 -5.44
C THR A 163 3.04 -9.25 -4.70
N GLY A 164 2.81 -9.12 -3.40
CA GLY A 164 3.65 -8.38 -2.46
C GLY A 164 3.89 -9.19 -1.20
N ASN A 165 4.78 -8.70 -0.35
CA ASN A 165 5.13 -9.31 0.93
C ASN A 165 4.55 -8.47 2.05
N TYR A 166 3.82 -9.10 2.97
CA TYR A 166 3.40 -8.49 4.21
C TYR A 166 4.49 -8.62 5.26
N GLN A 167 4.80 -7.52 5.94
CA GLN A 167 5.62 -7.53 7.15
C GLN A 167 4.80 -6.96 8.29
N LYS A 168 4.74 -7.67 9.41
CA LYS A 168 4.06 -7.19 10.59
C LYS A 168 4.84 -6.01 11.15
N ASN A 169 4.19 -4.86 11.15
CA ASN A 169 4.66 -3.68 11.86
C ASN A 169 3.67 -3.37 12.99
N LEU A 170 4.15 -2.65 14.02
CA LEU A 170 3.31 -2.09 15.07
C LEU A 170 2.42 -1.02 14.45
N LEU A 171 1.27 -1.44 13.93
CA LEU A 171 0.27 -0.58 13.33
C LEU A 171 -1.05 -0.70 14.11
N TYR A 172 -1.78 0.41 14.14
CA TYR A 172 -3.02 0.56 14.89
C TYR A 172 -4.18 -0.23 14.27
N THR A 173 -4.14 -1.56 14.34
CA THR A 173 -5.25 -2.44 13.91
C THR A 173 -6.53 -2.18 14.71
N ASP A 174 -6.40 -1.63 15.92
CA ASP A 174 -7.51 -1.27 16.82
C ASP A 174 -8.42 -0.16 16.26
N LEU A 175 -8.00 0.51 15.18
CA LEU A 175 -8.81 1.52 14.49
C LEU A 175 -9.88 0.91 13.59
N VAL A 176 -9.79 -0.38 13.28
CA VAL A 176 -10.80 -1.11 12.52
C VAL A 176 -11.80 -1.71 13.50
N ARG A 177 -13.10 -1.42 13.32
CA ARG A 177 -14.14 -1.84 14.26
C ARG A 177 -15.07 -2.90 13.69
N PRO A 178 -15.59 -3.84 14.48
CA PRO A 178 -16.66 -4.72 14.03
C PRO A 178 -17.87 -3.90 13.56
N ASN A 179 -18.51 -4.32 12.48
CA ASN A 179 -19.80 -3.82 12.06
C ASN A 179 -20.87 -4.50 12.95
N VAL A 180 -21.55 -3.71 13.79
CA VAL A 180 -22.60 -4.18 14.70
C VAL A 180 -23.95 -4.06 14.01
#